data_AF-A0AAT9KX09-F1
#
_entry.id   AF-A0AAT9KX09-F1
#
_cell.length_a   1.000
_cell.length_b   1.000
_cell.length_c   1.000
_cell.angle_alpha   90.00
_cell.angle_beta   90.00
_cell.angle_gamma   90.00
#
_symmetry.space_group_name_H-M   'P 1'
#
loop_
_entity.id
_entity.type
_entity.pdbx_description
1 polymer ?
#
loop_
_entity_poly.entity_id
_entity_poly.type
_entity_poly.pdbx_seq_one_letter_code
_entity_poly.pdbx_strand_id
1 'polypeptide(L)'
;MTAPTFPTAGSPFPPAGPPLPTTGPFPPPEAGNGAQNGAQNAAGNAAGSGAGTPAPARRGPVRDRYFDLLRALALFRVVLYHLTGWAWLPIVFPSMGVMFALAGTLMARSLKRPAAQVIRSRVRRLLPPLWLLGAIGVTGMVAQGWGPDAEGHPGWWWQHLTYWILPLSDPPYAYDVAGIEGILGESWPEDLAGPLWYIRAYLWFVLFSPLLLRCLRKLPWPTLLAPLALSVVMRLELFSTTERLDSAITDFSTFGACWVLGMAHQEGVLKRLPAYIVPSIAPLFAGAGLWWASHEGFRSGFDLDSIPLAQALWSFGCVLLLLHYSPSWTEWPRRLRAFDRPITLLNSRAVTVYLWHNVCILTAATLYDRLWSVDALSANVPWLLESWIPVLLVTWALIALCVLAFGWAEDVAAKRRPQLWPDGRS
;
A
#
# COMPACT_ATOMS: atom_id res chain seq x y z
N MET A 1 -29.48 -20.02 -34.73
CA MET A 1 -29.74 -18.57 -34.66
C MET A 1 -28.46 -17.90 -34.21
N THR A 2 -28.07 -16.86 -34.95
CA THR A 2 -26.77 -16.21 -35.04
C THR A 2 -26.41 -15.37 -33.80
N ALA A 3 -25.12 -15.41 -33.43
CA ALA A 3 -24.51 -14.50 -32.45
C ALA A 3 -24.38 -13.07 -33.03
N PRO A 4 -24.56 -12.01 -32.22
CA PRO A 4 -24.35 -10.65 -32.69
C PRO A 4 -22.86 -10.26 -32.68
N THR A 5 -22.41 -9.71 -33.80
CA THR A 5 -21.12 -9.07 -34.05
C THR A 5 -21.14 -7.59 -33.63
N PHE A 6 -20.05 -7.10 -33.05
CA PHE A 6 -19.83 -5.67 -32.79
C PHE A 6 -19.02 -5.02 -33.93
N PRO A 7 -19.33 -3.78 -34.34
CA PRO A 7 -18.70 -3.11 -35.48
C PRO A 7 -17.34 -2.48 -35.14
N THR A 8 -16.41 -2.60 -36.07
CA THR A 8 -15.15 -1.85 -36.15
C THR A 8 -15.40 -0.42 -36.64
N ALA A 9 -14.90 0.58 -35.91
CA ALA A 9 -14.89 1.98 -36.34
C ALA A 9 -13.44 2.46 -36.53
N GLY A 10 -13.12 2.88 -37.74
CA GLY A 10 -11.80 3.35 -38.17
C GLY A 10 -11.44 4.76 -37.68
N SER A 11 -10.15 5.03 -37.70
CA SER A 11 -9.48 6.27 -37.28
C SER A 11 -9.94 7.52 -38.05
N PRO A 12 -10.08 8.68 -37.36
CA PRO A 12 -10.13 9.98 -38.02
C PRO A 12 -9.14 10.96 -37.37
N PHE A 13 -7.86 10.93 -37.76
CA PHE A 13 -6.94 12.03 -37.43
C PHE A 13 -6.21 12.51 -38.70
N PRO A 14 -6.27 13.82 -39.05
CA PRO A 14 -5.35 14.44 -39.99
C PRO A 14 -4.02 14.82 -39.31
N PRO A 15 -2.91 14.98 -40.06
CA PRO A 15 -1.56 15.14 -39.51
C PRO A 15 -1.28 16.55 -38.95
N ALA A 16 -0.42 16.60 -37.93
CA ALA A 16 0.02 17.80 -37.21
C ALA A 16 1.01 18.67 -38.02
N GLY A 17 0.89 19.99 -37.88
CA GLY A 17 1.83 20.99 -38.39
C GLY A 17 3.13 21.10 -37.56
N PRO A 18 4.17 21.77 -38.09
CA PRO A 18 5.53 21.72 -37.54
C PRO A 18 5.73 22.63 -36.30
N PRO A 19 6.73 22.35 -35.44
CA PRO A 19 6.97 23.09 -34.20
C PRO A 19 7.85 24.34 -34.39
N LEU A 20 7.63 25.35 -33.53
CA LEU A 20 8.46 26.57 -33.43
C LEU A 20 9.59 26.43 -32.38
N PRO A 21 10.70 27.19 -32.50
CA PRO A 21 12.00 26.85 -31.92
C PRO A 21 12.29 27.42 -30.52
N THR A 22 13.19 26.71 -29.83
CA THR A 22 13.83 26.98 -28.54
C THR A 22 14.81 28.15 -28.55
N THR A 23 14.83 28.99 -27.51
CA THR A 23 15.92 29.94 -27.22
C THR A 23 16.61 29.60 -25.90
N GLY A 24 17.95 29.69 -25.93
CA GLY A 24 18.89 29.18 -24.93
C GLY A 24 19.19 30.10 -23.73
N PRO A 25 20.20 29.75 -22.91
CA PRO A 25 20.40 30.28 -21.56
C PRO A 25 21.43 31.42 -21.49
N PHE A 26 21.22 32.36 -20.57
CA PHE A 26 22.20 33.38 -20.15
C PHE A 26 22.83 33.03 -18.78
N PRO A 27 24.14 33.28 -18.56
CA PRO A 27 24.84 33.00 -17.31
C PRO A 27 24.93 34.25 -16.39
N PRO A 28 25.22 34.08 -15.09
CA PRO A 28 25.73 35.16 -14.24
C PRO A 28 27.20 34.93 -13.76
N PRO A 29 27.91 35.99 -13.32
CA PRO A 29 29.36 35.99 -13.10
C PRO A 29 29.83 35.73 -11.65
N GLU A 30 31.13 35.43 -11.56
CA GLU A 30 32.08 35.23 -10.44
C GLU A 30 31.99 36.24 -9.28
N ALA A 31 32.05 35.82 -8.00
CA ALA A 31 33.19 35.44 -7.14
C ALA A 31 33.84 36.62 -6.37
N GLY A 32 33.98 36.44 -5.04
CA GLY A 32 34.70 37.36 -4.15
C GLY A 32 34.99 36.72 -2.79
N ASN A 33 36.28 36.52 -2.52
CA ASN A 33 36.90 35.85 -1.37
C ASN A 33 36.83 36.63 -0.04
N GLY A 34 36.96 35.91 1.08
CA GLY A 34 37.27 36.47 2.40
C GLY A 34 37.70 35.42 3.44
N ALA A 35 39.01 35.39 3.73
CA ALA A 35 39.81 34.56 4.64
C ALA A 35 39.30 34.42 6.11
N GLN A 36 39.35 33.22 6.70
CA GLN A 36 40.30 32.70 7.73
C GLN A 36 40.48 33.54 9.02
N ASN A 37 40.20 32.92 10.18
CA ASN A 37 41.14 32.79 11.32
C ASN A 37 40.49 32.15 12.58
N GLY A 38 41.27 31.34 13.31
CA GLY A 38 41.14 31.19 14.76
C GLY A 38 40.89 29.79 15.32
N ALA A 39 41.97 29.05 15.57
CA ALA A 39 41.98 27.80 16.33
C ALA A 39 42.41 28.02 17.80
N GLN A 40 42.00 27.07 18.66
CA GLN A 40 42.64 26.58 19.91
C GLN A 40 42.58 27.39 21.23
N ASN A 41 42.12 26.67 22.27
CA ASN A 41 42.55 26.59 23.69
C ASN A 41 41.31 26.27 24.58
N ALA A 42 41.30 25.40 25.59
CA ALA A 42 42.31 24.65 26.31
C ALA A 42 41.65 23.46 27.07
N ALA A 43 42.46 22.47 27.43
CA ALA A 43 42.10 21.35 28.30
C ALA A 43 42.46 21.63 29.78
N GLY A 44 41.69 21.03 30.71
CA GLY A 44 42.18 20.55 32.00
C GLY A 44 41.78 21.32 33.27
N ASN A 45 40.81 20.81 34.02
CA ASN A 45 41.00 20.52 35.46
C ASN A 45 39.94 19.54 35.98
N ALA A 46 40.40 18.55 36.73
CA ALA A 46 39.63 17.49 37.36
C ALA A 46 39.27 17.84 38.81
N ALA A 47 38.35 17.02 39.37
CA ALA A 47 37.92 16.90 40.77
C ALA A 47 36.63 17.66 41.15
N GLY A 48 35.55 16.88 41.23
CA GLY A 48 34.22 17.31 41.68
C GLY A 48 33.25 16.14 41.63
N SER A 49 33.43 15.18 42.53
CA SER A 49 32.54 14.03 42.75
C SER A 49 31.16 14.54 43.18
N GLY A 50 30.21 14.53 42.27
CA GLY A 50 28.80 14.80 42.55
C GLY A 50 27.95 13.89 41.67
N ALA A 51 27.15 13.05 42.30
CA ALA A 51 26.35 11.99 41.70
C ALA A 51 25.72 12.39 40.35
N GLY A 52 26.18 11.75 39.27
CA GLY A 52 25.57 11.89 37.96
C GLY A 52 24.14 11.36 38.01
N THR A 53 23.17 12.27 37.88
CA THR A 53 21.80 11.92 37.48
C THR A 53 21.90 10.96 36.29
N PRO A 54 21.33 9.74 36.34
CA PRO A 54 21.37 8.86 35.20
C PRO A 54 20.71 9.59 34.03
N ALA A 55 21.50 9.82 32.96
CA ALA A 55 20.98 10.41 31.74
C ALA A 55 19.69 9.67 31.36
N PRO A 56 18.57 10.37 31.09
CA PRO A 56 17.32 9.71 30.81
C PRO A 56 17.55 8.74 29.66
N ALA A 57 17.34 7.44 29.93
CA ALA A 57 17.39 6.39 28.93
C ALA A 57 16.64 6.91 27.71
N ARG A 58 17.31 6.98 26.55
CA ARG A 58 16.74 7.50 25.30
C ARG A 58 15.38 6.85 25.13
N ARG A 59 14.30 7.59 25.44
CA ARG A 59 12.94 7.10 25.30
C ARG A 59 12.83 6.65 23.86
N GLY A 60 12.61 5.35 23.67
CA GLY A 60 12.41 4.79 22.35
C GLY A 60 11.33 5.59 21.60
N PRO A 61 11.29 5.54 20.27
CA PRO A 61 10.28 6.25 19.50
C PRO A 61 8.89 5.98 20.09
N VAL A 62 8.22 7.02 20.57
CA VAL A 62 6.85 6.91 21.09
C VAL A 62 5.98 6.38 19.95
N ARG A 63 5.48 5.16 20.14
CA ARG A 63 4.60 4.44 19.21
C ARG A 63 3.18 4.99 19.38
N ASP A 64 2.53 5.31 18.26
CA ASP A 64 1.18 5.86 18.27
C ASP A 64 0.15 4.73 18.10
N ARG A 65 -0.58 4.43 19.19
CA ARG A 65 -1.55 3.33 19.22
C ARG A 65 -2.78 3.60 18.36
N TYR A 66 -3.11 4.87 18.09
CA TYR A 66 -4.19 5.20 17.17
C TYR A 66 -3.82 4.76 15.74
N PHE A 67 -2.58 5.01 15.32
CA PHE A 67 -2.10 4.59 13.99
C PHE A 67 -1.98 3.06 13.88
N ASP A 68 -1.58 2.39 14.97
CA ASP A 68 -1.60 0.93 15.03
C ASP A 68 -3.02 0.36 14.85
N LEU A 69 -4.02 0.98 15.48
CA LEU A 69 -5.43 0.59 15.34
C LEU A 69 -5.89 0.76 13.90
N LEU A 70 -5.66 1.93 13.29
CA LEU A 70 -6.08 2.19 11.90
C LEU A 70 -5.45 1.21 10.92
N ARG A 71 -4.17 0.86 11.09
CA ARG A 71 -3.49 -0.14 10.24
C ARG A 71 -4.08 -1.53 10.41
N ALA A 72 -4.35 -1.95 11.66
CA ALA A 72 -4.95 -3.24 11.92
C ALA A 72 -6.38 -3.32 11.37
N LEU A 73 -7.17 -2.26 11.51
CA LEU A 73 -8.50 -2.17 10.93
C LEU A 73 -8.46 -2.20 9.40
N ALA A 74 -7.51 -1.49 8.78
CA ALA A 74 -7.33 -1.51 7.33
C ALA A 74 -7.00 -2.92 6.84
N LEU A 75 -6.06 -3.60 7.50
CA LEU A 75 -5.66 -4.95 7.14
C LEU A 75 -6.80 -5.95 7.32
N PHE A 76 -7.51 -5.89 8.45
CA PHE A 76 -8.67 -6.75 8.69
C PHE A 76 -9.78 -6.52 7.65
N ARG A 77 -10.11 -5.25 7.36
CA ARG A 77 -11.09 -4.89 6.35
C ARG A 77 -10.67 -5.42 4.99
N VAL A 78 -9.41 -5.25 4.57
CA VAL A 78 -8.91 -5.74 3.27
C VAL A 78 -9.17 -7.23 3.11
N VAL A 79 -8.85 -8.04 4.13
CA VAL A 79 -9.14 -9.48 4.13
C VAL A 79 -10.66 -9.75 4.03
N LEU A 80 -11.46 -9.06 4.84
CA LEU A 80 -12.92 -9.21 4.81
C LEU A 80 -13.52 -8.83 3.44
N TYR A 81 -12.98 -7.78 2.81
CA TYR A 81 -13.41 -7.32 1.50
C TYR A 81 -13.11 -8.34 0.40
N HIS A 82 -11.89 -8.88 0.36
CA HIS A 82 -11.52 -9.89 -0.64
C HIS A 82 -12.29 -11.20 -0.44
N LEU A 83 -12.69 -11.50 0.79
CA LEU A 83 -13.51 -12.68 1.08
C LEU A 83 -14.99 -12.51 0.70
N THR A 84 -15.56 -11.32 0.90
CA THR A 84 -17.01 -11.09 0.74
C THR A 84 -17.41 -10.36 -0.53
N GLY A 85 -16.49 -9.63 -1.16
CA GLY A 85 -16.77 -8.78 -2.33
C GLY A 85 -17.73 -7.62 -2.07
N TRP A 86 -17.98 -7.26 -0.81
CA TRP A 86 -18.99 -6.26 -0.48
C TRP A 86 -18.56 -4.83 -0.86
N ALA A 87 -19.19 -4.30 -1.89
CA ALA A 87 -18.93 -2.97 -2.45
C ALA A 87 -19.08 -1.79 -1.47
N TRP A 88 -19.76 -1.96 -0.33
CA TRP A 88 -19.94 -0.90 0.68
C TRP A 88 -18.77 -0.81 1.67
N LEU A 89 -17.95 -1.87 1.79
CA LEU A 89 -16.81 -1.89 2.72
C LEU A 89 -15.77 -0.78 2.45
N PRO A 90 -15.39 -0.44 1.19
CA PRO A 90 -14.45 0.64 0.92
C PRO A 90 -15.04 2.02 1.20
N ILE A 91 -16.37 2.15 1.13
CA ILE A 91 -17.08 3.35 1.55
C ILE A 91 -16.90 3.53 3.06
N VAL A 92 -17.25 2.53 3.86
CA VAL A 92 -17.17 2.66 5.33
C VAL A 92 -15.75 2.92 5.83
N PHE A 93 -14.75 2.28 5.23
CA PHE A 93 -13.36 2.46 5.62
C PHE A 93 -12.38 2.31 4.44
N PRO A 94 -11.92 3.44 3.83
CA PRO A 94 -11.02 3.41 2.66
C PRO A 94 -9.61 2.98 3.06
N SER A 95 -9.44 1.66 3.16
CA SER A 95 -8.27 1.02 3.79
C SER A 95 -6.96 1.35 3.07
N MET A 96 -6.95 1.34 1.74
CA MET A 96 -5.76 1.64 0.95
C MET A 96 -5.33 3.09 1.13
N GLY A 97 -6.25 4.05 1.01
CA GLY A 97 -5.98 5.47 1.27
C GLY A 97 -5.43 5.72 2.67
N VAL A 98 -6.03 5.09 3.70
CA VAL A 98 -5.54 5.17 5.08
C VAL A 98 -4.13 4.59 5.21
N MET A 99 -3.86 3.41 4.65
CA MET A 99 -2.53 2.79 4.72
C MET A 99 -1.45 3.65 4.04
N PHE A 100 -1.74 4.24 2.88
CA PHE A 100 -0.81 5.16 2.20
C PHE A 100 -0.59 6.45 3.00
N ALA A 101 -1.61 7.01 3.63
CA ALA A 101 -1.47 8.19 4.46
C ALA A 101 -0.62 7.94 5.70
N LEU A 102 -0.87 6.85 6.42
CA LEU A 102 -0.09 6.46 7.59
C LEU A 102 1.37 6.18 7.21
N ALA A 103 1.59 5.52 6.07
CA ALA A 103 2.93 5.32 5.53
C ALA A 103 3.63 6.64 5.17
N GLY A 104 2.91 7.59 4.56
CA GLY A 104 3.38 8.94 4.26
C GLY A 104 3.81 9.71 5.52
N THR A 105 3.02 9.66 6.60
CA THR A 105 3.38 10.26 7.90
C THR A 105 4.67 9.66 8.45
N LEU A 106 4.79 8.33 8.46
CA LEU A 106 6.00 7.64 8.90
C LEU A 106 7.20 7.94 7.99
N MET A 107 6.98 8.12 6.68
CA MET A 107 8.02 8.43 5.71
C MET A 107 8.59 9.83 5.92
N ALA A 108 7.72 10.85 6.04
CA ALA A 108 8.14 12.20 6.38
C ALA A 108 8.94 12.24 7.70
N ARG A 109 8.48 11.51 8.73
CA ARG A 109 9.23 11.39 10.00
C ARG A 109 10.60 10.74 9.81
N SER A 110 10.71 9.76 8.92
CA SER A 110 11.94 9.02 8.64
C SER A 110 12.96 9.83 7.84
N LEU A 111 12.49 10.70 6.93
CA LEU A 111 13.28 11.58 6.06
C LEU A 111 14.00 12.73 6.78
N LYS A 112 13.92 12.78 8.12
CA LYS A 112 14.86 13.55 8.94
C LYS A 112 16.30 13.00 8.87
N ARG A 113 16.46 11.76 8.40
CA ARG A 113 17.74 11.09 8.11
C ARG A 113 18.03 11.15 6.60
N PRO A 114 19.27 10.87 6.15
CA PRO A 114 19.62 10.86 4.73
C PRO A 114 18.67 9.99 3.90
N ALA A 115 18.16 10.55 2.79
CA ALA A 115 17.11 9.92 1.98
C ALA A 115 17.49 8.51 1.50
N ALA A 116 18.72 8.33 1.00
CA ALA A 116 19.22 7.03 0.54
C ALA A 116 19.19 5.96 1.65
N GLN A 117 19.52 6.34 2.89
CA GLN A 117 19.47 5.44 4.04
C GLN A 117 18.03 5.01 4.36
N VAL A 118 17.07 5.95 4.27
CA VAL A 118 15.65 5.69 4.54
C VAL A 118 15.06 4.78 3.47
N ILE A 119 15.30 5.09 2.19
CA ILE A 119 14.83 4.30 1.05
C ILE A 119 15.38 2.87 1.15
N ARG A 120 16.70 2.71 1.30
CA ARG A 120 17.33 1.38 1.47
C ARG A 120 16.74 0.60 2.63
N SER A 121 16.45 1.28 3.75
CA SER A 121 15.86 0.62 4.92
C SER A 121 14.41 0.19 4.70
N ARG A 122 13.62 0.91 3.91
CA ARG A 122 12.22 0.55 3.61
C ARG A 122 12.16 -0.56 2.56
N VAL A 123 12.92 -0.43 1.48
CA VAL A 123 13.06 -1.47 0.44
C VAL A 123 13.50 -2.79 1.08
N ARG A 124 14.55 -2.78 1.92
CA ARG A 124 14.99 -3.99 2.63
C ARG A 124 13.93 -4.61 3.54
N ARG A 125 12.98 -3.82 4.07
CA ARG A 125 11.91 -4.35 4.94
C ARG A 125 10.80 -5.05 4.16
N LEU A 126 10.66 -4.73 2.87
CA LEU A 126 9.59 -5.24 2.00
C LEU A 126 10.05 -6.38 1.11
N LEU A 127 11.27 -6.29 0.58
CA LEU A 127 11.74 -7.24 -0.42
C LEU A 127 11.90 -8.69 0.11
N PRO A 128 12.42 -8.96 1.32
CA PRO A 128 12.60 -10.36 1.74
C PRO A 128 11.30 -11.16 1.88
N PRO A 129 10.21 -10.63 2.48
CA PRO A 129 8.91 -11.31 2.44
C PRO A 129 8.39 -11.53 1.00
N LEU A 130 8.59 -10.55 0.12
CA LEU A 130 8.23 -10.68 -1.30
C LEU A 130 9.04 -11.77 -2.00
N TRP A 131 10.36 -11.84 -1.76
CA TRP A 131 11.21 -12.86 -2.37
C TRP A 131 10.86 -14.25 -1.89
N LEU A 132 10.45 -14.40 -0.64
CA LEU A 132 9.94 -15.67 -0.12
C LEU A 132 8.64 -16.08 -0.81
N LEU A 133 7.70 -15.13 -0.96
CA LEU A 133 6.47 -15.34 -1.72
C LEU A 133 6.79 -15.71 -3.18
N GLY A 134 7.67 -14.95 -3.82
CA GLY A 134 8.08 -15.18 -5.20
C GLY A 134 8.79 -16.50 -5.40
N ALA A 135 9.68 -16.90 -4.49
CA ALA A 135 10.33 -18.21 -4.55
C ALA A 135 9.30 -19.35 -4.49
N ILE A 136 8.32 -19.27 -3.58
CA ILE A 136 7.29 -20.31 -3.45
C ILE A 136 6.35 -20.27 -4.67
N GLY A 137 5.84 -19.09 -5.02
CA GLY A 137 4.88 -18.90 -6.09
C GLY A 137 5.45 -19.18 -7.47
N VAL A 138 6.59 -18.61 -7.83
CA VAL A 138 7.25 -18.85 -9.12
C VAL A 138 7.62 -20.32 -9.26
N THR A 139 8.18 -20.95 -8.22
CA THR A 139 8.47 -22.38 -8.26
C THR A 139 7.19 -23.21 -8.42
N GLY A 140 6.11 -22.86 -7.72
CA GLY A 140 4.81 -23.54 -7.88
C GLY A 140 4.23 -23.42 -9.29
N MET A 141 4.32 -22.24 -9.90
CA MET A 141 3.86 -22.00 -11.27
C MET A 141 4.70 -22.78 -12.28
N VAL A 142 6.03 -22.74 -12.14
CA VAL A 142 6.95 -23.48 -13.03
C VAL A 142 6.74 -24.99 -12.90
N ALA A 143 6.52 -25.50 -11.69
CA ALA A 143 6.21 -26.91 -11.46
C ALA A 143 4.88 -27.35 -12.11
N GLN A 144 3.96 -26.43 -12.34
CA GLN A 144 2.68 -26.67 -13.02
C GLN A 144 2.75 -26.39 -14.54
N GLY A 145 3.95 -26.22 -15.10
CA GLY A 145 4.16 -26.09 -16.54
C GLY A 145 4.37 -24.66 -17.05
N TRP A 146 4.44 -23.66 -16.17
CA TRP A 146 4.79 -22.30 -16.57
C TRP A 146 6.26 -22.21 -16.99
N GLY A 147 6.54 -21.55 -18.11
CA GLY A 147 7.90 -21.46 -18.62
C GLY A 147 8.11 -20.37 -19.68
N PRO A 148 9.32 -20.25 -20.22
CA PRO A 148 9.72 -19.18 -21.14
C PRO A 148 8.91 -19.12 -22.45
N ASP A 149 8.37 -20.26 -22.88
CA ASP A 149 7.57 -20.37 -24.10
C ASP A 149 6.12 -19.90 -23.89
N ALA A 150 5.69 -19.66 -22.64
CA ALA A 150 4.32 -19.25 -22.32
C ALA A 150 3.96 -17.86 -22.89
N GLU A 151 4.94 -16.97 -23.06
CA GLU A 151 4.75 -15.62 -23.62
C GLU A 151 5.18 -15.52 -25.10
N GLY A 152 5.59 -16.63 -25.73
CA GLY A 152 6.11 -16.65 -27.11
C GLY A 152 7.45 -15.91 -27.32
N HIS A 153 8.01 -15.32 -26.26
CA HIS A 153 9.24 -14.53 -26.27
C HIS A 153 10.14 -14.89 -25.08
N PRO A 154 10.95 -15.97 -25.19
CA PRO A 154 11.72 -16.52 -24.07
C PRO A 154 12.65 -15.52 -23.38
N GLY A 155 13.20 -14.55 -24.12
CA GLY A 155 14.09 -13.52 -23.58
C GLY A 155 13.38 -12.48 -22.70
N TRP A 156 12.13 -12.15 -23.02
CA TRP A 156 11.35 -11.16 -22.26
C TRP A 156 10.82 -11.76 -20.97
N TRP A 157 10.52 -13.05 -20.97
CA TRP A 157 10.10 -13.78 -19.77
C TRP A 157 11.12 -13.63 -18.63
N TRP A 158 12.42 -13.87 -18.90
CA TRP A 158 13.47 -13.70 -17.90
C TRP A 158 13.62 -12.26 -17.40
N GLN A 159 13.42 -11.27 -18.28
CA GLN A 159 13.41 -9.86 -17.90
C GLN A 159 12.20 -9.55 -17.01
N HIS A 160 11.01 -10.03 -17.35
CA HIS A 160 9.80 -9.84 -16.56
C HIS A 160 9.90 -10.51 -15.18
N LEU A 161 10.59 -11.65 -15.08
CA LEU A 161 10.88 -12.29 -13.79
C LEU A 161 11.68 -11.39 -12.83
N THR A 162 12.46 -10.42 -13.34
CA THR A 162 13.17 -9.48 -12.47
C THR A 162 12.23 -8.61 -11.63
N TYR A 163 10.96 -8.46 -12.02
CA TYR A 163 9.95 -7.76 -11.22
C TYR A 163 9.57 -8.51 -9.93
N TRP A 164 9.78 -9.83 -9.86
CA TRP A 164 9.70 -10.57 -8.59
C TRP A 164 10.83 -10.22 -7.62
N ILE A 165 11.97 -9.74 -8.12
CA ILE A 165 13.10 -9.27 -7.31
C ILE A 165 12.89 -7.82 -6.90
N LEU A 166 12.51 -6.96 -7.85
CA LEU A 166 12.24 -5.55 -7.62
C LEU A 166 10.97 -5.13 -8.37
N PRO A 167 9.80 -5.05 -7.69
CA PRO A 167 8.52 -4.84 -8.34
C PRO A 167 8.31 -3.36 -8.68
N LEU A 168 9.04 -2.87 -9.67
CA LEU A 168 8.78 -1.55 -10.29
C LEU A 168 7.58 -1.60 -11.24
N SER A 169 7.21 -2.79 -11.70
CA SER A 169 6.04 -3.10 -12.51
C SER A 169 5.39 -4.38 -12.00
N ASP A 170 4.21 -4.73 -12.52
CA ASP A 170 3.51 -5.98 -12.26
C ASP A 170 4.39 -7.20 -12.57
N PRO A 171 4.70 -8.04 -11.56
CA PRO A 171 5.38 -9.30 -11.80
C PRO A 171 4.51 -10.23 -12.65
N PRO A 172 5.10 -10.94 -13.63
CA PRO A 172 4.35 -11.89 -14.44
C PRO A 172 3.90 -13.08 -13.59
N TYR A 173 2.75 -13.64 -13.93
CA TYR A 173 2.19 -14.86 -13.34
C TYR A 173 1.53 -15.72 -14.44
N ALA A 174 1.27 -16.98 -14.12
CA ALA A 174 0.68 -17.94 -15.06
C ALA A 174 -0.86 -17.83 -15.08
N TYR A 175 -1.47 -17.78 -16.26
CA TYR A 175 -2.93 -17.63 -16.41
C TYR A 175 -3.69 -18.97 -16.48
N ASP A 176 -3.01 -20.08 -16.81
CA ASP A 176 -3.63 -21.40 -17.05
C ASP A 176 -2.86 -22.51 -16.32
N VAL A 177 -3.02 -22.61 -15.00
CA VAL A 177 -2.39 -23.67 -14.20
C VAL A 177 -3.43 -24.57 -13.58
N ALA A 178 -3.12 -25.87 -13.47
CA ALA A 178 -4.06 -26.90 -13.00
C ALA A 178 -4.46 -26.75 -11.51
N GLY A 179 -3.73 -25.95 -10.73
CA GLY A 179 -3.92 -25.86 -9.28
C GLY A 179 -3.46 -27.12 -8.55
N ILE A 180 -3.91 -27.26 -7.30
CA ILE A 180 -3.69 -28.46 -6.48
C ILE A 180 -5.06 -29.00 -6.11
N GLU A 181 -5.38 -30.20 -6.59
CA GLU A 181 -6.73 -30.76 -6.53
C GLU A 181 -7.38 -30.63 -5.14
N GLY A 182 -8.36 -29.73 -5.09
CA GLY A 182 -9.13 -29.26 -3.94
C GLY A 182 -8.36 -28.90 -2.67
N ILE A 183 -7.13 -28.43 -2.83
CA ILE A 183 -6.48 -27.55 -1.86
C ILE A 183 -6.41 -26.13 -2.42
N LEU A 184 -6.08 -25.98 -3.71
CA LEU A 184 -5.78 -24.72 -4.35
C LEU A 184 -6.44 -24.68 -5.74
N GLY A 185 -7.35 -23.72 -5.97
CA GLY A 185 -8.00 -23.53 -7.27
C GLY A 185 -7.05 -23.05 -8.37
N GLU A 186 -7.51 -23.06 -9.62
CA GLU A 186 -6.73 -22.71 -10.82
C GLU A 186 -6.29 -21.23 -10.83
N SER A 187 -7.07 -20.33 -10.22
CA SER A 187 -6.79 -18.88 -10.12
C SER A 187 -5.68 -18.50 -9.14
N TRP A 188 -5.05 -19.48 -8.48
CA TRP A 188 -4.08 -19.21 -7.42
C TRP A 188 -2.91 -18.30 -7.80
N PRO A 189 -2.38 -18.29 -9.05
CA PRO A 189 -1.33 -17.35 -9.42
C PRO A 189 -1.82 -15.91 -9.47
N GLU A 190 -3.05 -15.68 -9.95
CA GLU A 190 -3.69 -14.37 -9.97
C GLU A 190 -3.94 -13.90 -8.54
N ASP A 191 -4.48 -14.76 -7.67
CA ASP A 191 -4.68 -14.46 -6.25
C ASP A 191 -3.36 -14.18 -5.51
N LEU A 192 -2.28 -14.84 -5.90
CA LEU A 192 -0.93 -14.59 -5.37
C LEU A 192 -0.37 -13.23 -5.84
N ALA A 193 -0.57 -12.90 -7.12
CA ALA A 193 -0.06 -11.68 -7.74
C ALA A 193 -0.90 -10.44 -7.41
N GLY A 194 -2.20 -10.61 -7.15
CA GLY A 194 -3.15 -9.54 -6.88
C GLY A 194 -2.65 -8.53 -5.84
N PRO A 195 -2.21 -8.96 -4.63
CA PRO A 195 -1.70 -8.02 -3.62
C PRO A 195 -0.42 -7.26 -4.03
N LEU A 196 0.30 -7.65 -5.07
CA LEU A 196 1.61 -7.06 -5.40
C LEU A 196 1.51 -5.62 -5.89
N TRP A 197 0.34 -5.17 -6.36
CA TRP A 197 0.11 -3.78 -6.77
C TRP A 197 0.46 -2.79 -5.66
N TYR A 198 0.10 -3.10 -4.40
CA TYR A 198 0.39 -2.22 -3.27
C TYR A 198 1.88 -2.10 -3.01
N ILE A 199 2.63 -3.18 -3.17
CA ILE A 199 4.08 -3.18 -2.99
C ILE A 199 4.73 -2.32 -4.07
N ARG A 200 4.32 -2.48 -5.34
CA ARG A 200 4.76 -1.62 -6.45
C ARG A 200 4.46 -0.15 -6.16
N ALA A 201 3.21 0.19 -5.86
CA ALA A 201 2.79 1.56 -5.56
C ALA A 201 3.59 2.13 -4.38
N TYR A 202 3.74 1.36 -3.30
CA TYR A 202 4.52 1.75 -2.12
C TYR A 202 5.99 2.04 -2.46
N LEU A 203 6.63 1.20 -3.29
CA LEU A 203 8.01 1.42 -3.71
C LEU A 203 8.14 2.74 -4.47
N TRP A 204 7.26 3.00 -5.44
CA TRP A 204 7.22 4.27 -6.16
C TRP A 204 7.04 5.46 -5.22
N PHE A 205 6.10 5.38 -4.27
CA PHE A 205 5.93 6.43 -3.28
C PHE A 205 7.17 6.65 -2.42
N VAL A 206 7.84 5.58 -1.96
CA VAL A 206 9.09 5.68 -1.21
C VAL A 206 10.20 6.35 -2.02
N LEU A 207 10.32 6.01 -3.30
CA LEU A 207 11.30 6.59 -4.21
C LEU A 207 11.03 8.08 -4.47
N PHE A 208 9.77 8.46 -4.70
CA PHE A 208 9.37 9.86 -4.94
C PHE A 208 9.32 10.72 -3.68
N SER A 209 9.23 10.11 -2.50
CA SER A 209 9.05 10.81 -1.23
C SER A 209 10.04 11.94 -0.93
N PRO A 210 11.36 11.83 -1.20
CA PRO A 210 12.29 12.94 -0.99
C PRO A 210 11.95 14.15 -1.87
N LEU A 211 11.50 13.91 -3.11
CA LEU A 211 11.05 14.97 -4.01
C LEU A 211 9.72 15.56 -3.54
N LEU A 212 8.73 14.72 -3.26
CA LEU A 212 7.42 15.13 -2.75
C LEU A 212 7.55 15.96 -1.46
N LEU A 213 8.43 15.58 -0.55
CA LEU A 213 8.67 16.34 0.69
C LEU A 213 9.30 17.71 0.42
N ARG A 214 10.22 17.82 -0.54
CA ARG A 214 10.79 19.11 -0.96
C ARG A 214 9.71 20.00 -1.59
N CYS A 215 8.88 19.44 -2.47
CA CYS A 215 7.78 20.16 -3.10
C CYS A 215 6.76 20.61 -2.05
N LEU A 216 6.37 19.73 -1.12
CA LEU A 216 5.41 20.01 -0.05
C LEU A 216 5.87 21.16 0.86
N ARG A 217 7.18 21.25 1.16
CA ARG A 217 7.73 22.34 1.96
C ARG A 217 7.72 23.70 1.25
N LYS A 218 7.84 23.70 -0.09
CA LYS A 218 7.84 24.92 -0.90
C LYS A 218 6.42 25.35 -1.30
N LEU A 219 5.62 24.39 -1.74
CA LEU A 219 4.30 24.56 -2.35
C LEU A 219 3.36 23.48 -1.81
N PRO A 220 2.85 23.62 -0.57
CA PRO A 220 2.09 22.57 0.09
C PRO A 220 0.80 22.21 -0.64
N TRP A 221 0.01 23.20 -1.06
CA TRP A 221 -1.28 22.98 -1.71
C TRP A 221 -1.15 22.40 -3.11
N PRO A 222 -0.29 22.94 -4.01
CA PRO A 222 -0.08 22.32 -5.32
C PRO A 222 0.42 20.88 -5.20
N THR A 223 1.34 20.60 -4.26
CA THR A 223 1.85 19.22 -4.08
C THR A 223 0.76 18.27 -3.57
N LEU A 224 -0.14 18.74 -2.71
CA LEU A 224 -1.25 17.95 -2.18
C LEU A 224 -2.32 17.65 -3.22
N LEU A 225 -2.65 18.64 -4.06
CA LEU A 225 -3.72 18.54 -5.06
C LEU A 225 -3.24 17.93 -6.39
N ALA A 226 -1.94 17.93 -6.67
CA ALA A 226 -1.39 17.42 -7.93
C ALA A 226 -1.80 15.96 -8.25
N PRO A 227 -1.80 14.99 -7.31
CA PRO A 227 -2.25 13.63 -7.61
C PRO A 227 -3.75 13.57 -7.95
N LEU A 228 -4.59 14.39 -7.30
CA LEU A 228 -6.02 14.47 -7.62
C LEU A 228 -6.23 15.06 -9.01
N ALA A 229 -5.49 16.11 -9.36
CA ALA A 229 -5.52 16.68 -10.70
C ALA A 229 -5.06 15.66 -11.76
N LEU A 230 -4.02 14.88 -11.46
CA LEU A 230 -3.56 13.80 -12.32
C LEU A 230 -4.64 12.73 -12.51
N SER A 231 -5.40 12.37 -11.47
CA SER A 231 -6.50 11.42 -11.57
C SER A 231 -7.62 11.91 -12.51
N VAL A 232 -7.90 13.21 -12.51
CA VAL A 232 -8.81 13.83 -13.49
C VAL A 232 -8.23 13.77 -14.90
N VAL A 233 -6.95 14.08 -15.08
CA VAL A 233 -6.27 14.01 -16.40
C VAL A 233 -6.29 12.59 -16.96
N MET A 234 -6.05 11.58 -16.12
CA MET A 234 -6.14 10.16 -16.50
C MET A 234 -7.55 9.79 -16.93
N ARG A 235 -8.58 10.23 -16.17
CA ARG A 235 -9.99 9.97 -16.51
C ARG A 235 -10.42 10.59 -17.84
N LEU A 236 -9.84 11.74 -18.19
CA LEU A 236 -10.09 12.43 -19.46
C LEU A 236 -9.33 11.82 -20.64
N GLU A 237 -8.53 10.77 -20.40
CA GLU A 237 -7.76 10.05 -21.44
C GLU A 237 -6.89 10.99 -22.29
N LEU A 238 -6.35 12.04 -21.67
CA LEU A 238 -5.60 13.10 -22.37
C LEU A 238 -4.25 12.63 -22.93
N PHE A 239 -3.80 11.44 -22.54
CA PHE A 239 -2.61 10.78 -23.08
C PHE A 239 -2.72 9.26 -22.94
N SER A 240 -2.07 8.52 -23.84
CA SER A 240 -1.96 7.06 -23.78
C SER A 240 -0.55 6.65 -23.34
N THR A 241 -0.43 5.69 -22.43
CA THR A 241 0.86 5.09 -22.04
C THR A 241 0.88 3.58 -22.28
N THR A 242 2.02 2.93 -22.06
CA THR A 242 2.07 1.46 -22.04
C THR A 242 1.30 0.93 -20.82
N GLU A 243 0.66 -0.23 -20.94
CA GLU A 243 -0.15 -0.84 -19.86
C GLU A 243 0.57 -0.87 -18.50
N ARG A 244 1.85 -1.25 -18.47
CA ARG A 244 2.68 -1.28 -17.26
C ARG A 244 2.88 0.10 -16.62
N LEU A 245 3.01 1.15 -17.43
CA LEU A 245 3.17 2.52 -16.94
C LEU A 245 1.82 3.08 -16.50
N ASP A 246 0.75 2.72 -17.20
CA ASP A 246 -0.62 3.09 -16.89
C ASP A 246 -1.01 2.64 -15.49
N SER A 247 -0.77 1.36 -15.13
CA SER A 247 -1.02 0.84 -13.78
C SER A 247 -0.30 1.64 -12.70
N ALA A 248 0.97 1.98 -12.91
CA ALA A 248 1.76 2.75 -11.95
C ALA A 248 1.28 4.21 -11.80
N ILE A 249 0.87 4.84 -12.91
CA ILE A 249 0.33 6.21 -12.90
C ILE A 249 -1.06 6.23 -12.25
N THR A 250 -1.90 5.23 -12.55
CA THR A 250 -3.22 5.07 -11.95
C THR A 250 -3.13 4.91 -10.43
N ASP A 251 -2.25 4.02 -9.94
CA ASP A 251 -1.97 3.87 -8.50
C ASP A 251 -1.50 5.18 -7.86
N PHE A 252 -0.56 5.86 -8.51
CA PHE A 252 0.01 7.11 -8.02
C PHE A 252 -1.03 8.23 -7.96
N SER A 253 -1.85 8.37 -9.01
CA SER A 253 -2.89 9.39 -9.07
C SER A 253 -4.00 9.14 -8.05
N THR A 254 -4.36 7.87 -7.83
CA THR A 254 -5.43 7.46 -6.92
C THR A 254 -5.04 7.69 -5.46
N PHE A 255 -3.85 7.24 -5.05
CA PHE A 255 -3.46 7.25 -3.63
C PHE A 255 -2.40 8.29 -3.27
N GLY A 256 -1.78 8.96 -4.25
CA GLY A 256 -0.72 9.92 -4.02
C GLY A 256 -1.15 11.09 -3.16
N ALA A 257 -2.40 11.55 -3.30
CA ALA A 257 -2.94 12.61 -2.47
C ALA A 257 -2.99 12.18 -0.99
N CYS A 258 -3.39 10.94 -0.70
CA CYS A 258 -3.40 10.39 0.66
C CYS A 258 -1.98 10.28 1.23
N TRP A 259 -1.01 9.82 0.44
CA TRP A 259 0.40 9.76 0.85
C TRP A 259 0.96 11.14 1.21
N VAL A 260 0.77 12.13 0.32
CA VAL A 260 1.21 13.51 0.54
C VAL A 260 0.48 14.14 1.73
N LEU A 261 -0.80 13.83 1.92
CA LEU A 261 -1.58 14.27 3.06
C LEU A 261 -1.02 13.75 4.39
N GLY A 262 -0.58 12.48 4.41
CA GLY A 262 0.16 11.90 5.53
C GLY A 262 1.47 12.64 5.83
N MET A 263 2.23 13.02 4.79
CA MET A 263 3.42 13.86 4.95
C MET A 263 3.08 15.27 5.48
N ALA A 264 2.01 15.87 4.97
CA ALA A 264 1.53 17.19 5.36
C ALA A 264 1.10 17.22 6.83
N HIS A 265 0.47 16.14 7.32
CA HIS A 265 0.18 15.94 8.74
C HIS A 265 1.46 15.94 9.59
N GLN A 266 2.49 15.20 9.16
CA GLN A 266 3.76 15.10 9.87
C GLN A 266 4.56 16.41 9.90
N GLU A 267 4.51 17.19 8.82
CA GLU A 267 5.15 18.52 8.71
C GLU A 267 4.32 19.63 9.38
N GLY A 268 3.15 19.29 9.94
CA GLY A 268 2.29 20.22 10.66
C GLY A 268 1.56 21.21 9.74
N VAL A 269 1.47 20.94 8.44
CA VAL A 269 0.74 21.79 7.47
C VAL A 269 -0.74 21.86 7.84
N LEU A 270 -1.35 20.72 8.17
CA LEU A 270 -2.75 20.65 8.57
C LEU A 270 -3.05 21.37 9.89
N LYS A 271 -2.06 21.50 10.78
CA LYS A 271 -2.20 22.20 12.07
C LYS A 271 -2.25 23.72 11.92
N ARG A 272 -1.84 24.25 10.77
CA ARG A 272 -1.89 25.69 10.47
C ARG A 272 -3.27 26.15 10.02
N LEU A 273 -4.16 25.21 9.72
CA LEU A 273 -5.52 25.52 9.27
C LEU A 273 -6.42 25.79 10.47
N PRO A 274 -7.34 26.77 10.36
CA PRO A 274 -8.46 26.87 11.27
C PRO A 274 -9.21 25.54 11.38
N ALA A 275 -9.62 25.18 12.60
CA ALA A 275 -10.21 23.89 12.92
C ALA A 275 -11.47 23.57 12.11
N TYR A 276 -12.17 24.58 11.59
CA TYR A 276 -13.38 24.40 10.78
C TYR A 276 -13.10 24.05 9.30
N ILE A 277 -11.90 24.30 8.77
CA ILE A 277 -11.65 24.11 7.33
C ILE A 277 -11.72 22.63 6.95
N VAL A 278 -11.04 21.77 7.71
CA VAL A 278 -11.02 20.33 7.44
C VAL A 278 -12.42 19.69 7.50
N PRO A 279 -13.21 19.85 8.57
CA PRO A 279 -14.56 19.28 8.61
C PRO A 279 -15.51 19.87 7.56
N SER A 280 -15.24 21.06 7.02
CA SER A 280 -16.04 21.64 5.93
C SER A 280 -15.63 21.11 4.54
N ILE A 281 -14.33 21.00 4.27
CA ILE A 281 -13.82 20.62 2.94
C ILE A 281 -13.83 19.10 2.73
N ALA A 282 -13.51 18.32 3.77
CA ALA A 282 -13.39 16.88 3.61
C ALA A 282 -14.69 16.18 3.17
N PRO A 283 -15.89 16.55 3.69
CA PRO A 283 -17.15 16.00 3.18
C PRO A 283 -17.45 16.41 1.74
N LEU A 284 -16.93 17.55 1.25
CA LEU A 284 -17.11 17.95 -0.15
C LEU A 284 -16.34 17.02 -1.09
N PHE A 285 -15.09 16.70 -0.76
CA PHE A 285 -14.30 15.73 -1.52
C PHE A 285 -14.90 14.32 -1.45
N ALA A 286 -15.29 13.89 -0.24
CA ALA A 286 -15.92 12.60 -0.04
C ALA A 286 -17.26 12.50 -0.82
N GLY A 287 -18.12 13.51 -0.70
CA GLY A 287 -19.38 13.60 -1.43
C GLY A 287 -19.19 13.62 -2.95
N ALA A 288 -18.21 14.38 -3.45
CA ALA A 288 -17.89 14.40 -4.88
C ALA A 288 -17.41 13.02 -5.39
N GLY A 289 -16.60 12.30 -4.59
CA GLY A 289 -16.18 10.94 -4.91
C GLY A 289 -17.35 9.96 -5.02
N LEU A 290 -18.27 9.98 -4.05
CA LEU A 290 -19.47 9.11 -4.10
C LEU A 290 -20.44 9.50 -5.20
N TRP A 291 -20.64 10.80 -5.41
CA TRP A 291 -21.46 11.30 -6.51
C TRP A 291 -20.88 10.86 -7.86
N TRP A 292 -19.56 10.93 -8.03
CA TRP A 292 -18.92 10.40 -9.24
C TRP A 292 -19.11 8.90 -9.37
N ALA A 293 -18.87 8.14 -8.30
CA ALA A 293 -19.04 6.69 -8.29
C ALA A 293 -20.46 6.27 -8.72
N SER A 294 -21.49 6.98 -8.27
CA SER A 294 -22.87 6.65 -8.64
C SER A 294 -23.16 6.87 -10.13
N HIS A 295 -22.46 7.80 -10.79
CA HIS A 295 -22.62 8.07 -12.23
C HIS A 295 -21.83 7.07 -13.10
N GLU A 296 -20.73 6.54 -12.59
CA GLU A 296 -19.93 5.51 -13.27
C GLU A 296 -20.49 4.08 -13.05
N GLY A 297 -21.63 3.95 -12.37
CA GLY A 297 -22.34 2.69 -12.24
C GLY A 297 -21.90 1.82 -11.07
N PHE A 298 -21.49 2.44 -9.96
CA PHE A 298 -21.19 1.78 -8.68
C PHE A 298 -22.27 0.76 -8.28
N ARG A 299 -21.87 -0.52 -8.18
CA ARG A 299 -22.76 -1.66 -7.87
C ARG A 299 -21.96 -2.82 -7.27
N SER A 300 -22.65 -3.85 -6.80
CA SER A 300 -21.98 -5.10 -6.40
C SER A 300 -21.20 -5.68 -7.58
N GLY A 301 -19.90 -5.94 -7.39
CA GLY A 301 -18.98 -6.39 -8.46
C GLY A 301 -18.39 -5.28 -9.33
N PHE A 302 -18.77 -4.02 -9.14
CA PHE A 302 -18.13 -2.86 -9.75
C PHE A 302 -18.14 -1.71 -8.74
N ASP A 303 -17.17 -1.75 -7.84
CA ASP A 303 -17.17 -0.94 -6.64
C ASP A 303 -16.22 0.26 -6.73
N LEU A 304 -15.94 0.89 -5.59
CA LEU A 304 -15.11 2.08 -5.54
C LEU A 304 -13.67 1.80 -6.02
N ASP A 305 -13.15 0.59 -5.82
CA ASP A 305 -11.79 0.23 -6.20
C ASP A 305 -11.64 0.13 -7.73
N SER A 306 -12.75 0.02 -8.47
CA SER A 306 -12.78 0.04 -9.94
C SER A 306 -12.84 1.44 -10.56
N ILE A 307 -12.99 2.50 -9.75
CA ILE A 307 -13.21 3.88 -10.22
C ILE A 307 -12.14 4.81 -9.62
N PRO A 308 -10.94 4.89 -10.23
CA PRO A 308 -9.77 5.58 -9.66
C PRO A 308 -10.06 7.01 -9.16
N LEU A 309 -10.76 7.83 -9.96
CA LEU A 309 -11.09 9.21 -9.58
C LEU A 309 -12.02 9.29 -8.36
N ALA A 310 -13.07 8.46 -8.33
CA ALA A 310 -13.97 8.40 -7.18
C ALA A 310 -13.23 7.95 -5.92
N GLN A 311 -12.39 6.91 -6.06
CA GLN A 311 -11.59 6.37 -4.96
C GLN A 311 -10.58 7.39 -4.42
N ALA A 312 -9.95 8.18 -5.31
CA ALA A 312 -9.02 9.23 -4.94
C ALA A 312 -9.70 10.33 -4.10
N LEU A 313 -10.85 10.83 -4.57
CA LEU A 313 -11.62 11.88 -3.90
C LEU A 313 -12.21 11.39 -2.57
N TRP A 314 -12.79 10.19 -2.55
CA TRP A 314 -13.33 9.56 -1.34
C TRP A 314 -12.25 9.35 -0.29
N SER A 315 -11.16 8.68 -0.67
CA SER A 315 -10.04 8.39 0.22
C SER A 315 -9.43 9.67 0.77
N PHE A 316 -9.24 10.69 -0.08
CA PHE A 316 -8.71 11.99 0.34
C PHE A 316 -9.59 12.64 1.42
N GLY A 317 -10.90 12.72 1.21
CA GLY A 317 -11.83 13.29 2.19
C GLY A 317 -11.83 12.53 3.52
N CYS A 318 -11.97 11.21 3.49
CA CYS A 318 -11.98 10.39 4.70
C CYS A 318 -10.64 10.46 5.46
N VAL A 319 -9.51 10.35 4.77
CA VAL A 319 -8.18 10.43 5.39
C VAL A 319 -7.93 11.81 5.99
N LEU A 320 -8.39 12.88 5.32
CA LEU A 320 -8.27 14.25 5.82
C LEU A 320 -8.98 14.41 7.16
N LEU A 321 -10.18 13.84 7.32
CA LEU A 321 -10.90 13.80 8.60
C LEU A 321 -10.15 12.97 9.66
N LEU A 322 -9.70 11.76 9.29
CA LEU A 322 -9.01 10.85 10.22
C LEU A 322 -7.70 11.44 10.76
N LEU A 323 -6.95 12.16 9.92
CA LEU A 323 -5.72 12.85 10.29
C LEU A 323 -5.98 14.15 11.04
N HIS A 324 -7.10 14.83 10.79
CA HIS A 324 -7.48 16.01 11.57
C HIS A 324 -7.88 15.64 12.99
N TYR A 325 -8.67 14.58 13.15
CA TYR A 325 -9.06 14.08 14.47
C TYR A 325 -7.87 13.51 15.26
N SER A 326 -6.92 12.84 14.56
CA SER A 326 -5.79 12.05 15.07
C SER A 326 -5.40 12.25 16.55
N PRO A 327 -6.05 11.53 17.49
CA PRO A 327 -5.67 11.59 18.88
C PRO A 327 -4.33 10.88 19.07
N SER A 328 -3.36 11.52 19.72
CA SER A 328 -2.07 10.89 20.01
C SER A 328 -2.20 9.94 21.21
N TRP A 329 -2.27 8.63 20.96
CA TRP A 329 -2.38 7.62 22.01
C TRP A 329 -1.03 6.98 22.31
N THR A 330 -0.45 7.32 23.46
CA THR A 330 0.74 6.63 23.99
C THR A 330 0.39 5.30 24.65
N GLU A 331 -0.81 5.23 25.25
CA GLU A 331 -1.36 4.06 25.91
C GLU A 331 -2.74 3.72 25.34
N TRP A 332 -3.13 2.45 25.43
CA TRP A 332 -4.43 1.99 24.94
C TRP A 332 -5.58 2.48 25.83
N PRO A 333 -6.65 3.04 25.24
CA PRO A 333 -7.89 3.29 25.97
C PRO A 333 -8.40 2.03 26.67
N ARG A 334 -9.03 2.16 27.85
CA ARG A 334 -9.45 1.02 28.70
C ARG A 334 -10.23 -0.05 27.94
N ARG A 335 -11.15 0.33 27.06
CA ARG A 335 -11.98 -0.59 26.27
C ARG A 335 -11.20 -1.33 25.17
N LEU A 336 -10.11 -0.74 24.68
CA LEU A 336 -9.33 -1.28 23.56
C LEU A 336 -8.10 -2.08 24.00
N ARG A 337 -7.77 -2.08 25.30
CA ARG A 337 -6.63 -2.86 25.84
C ARG A 337 -6.69 -4.35 25.51
N ALA A 338 -7.89 -4.94 25.40
CA ALA A 338 -8.05 -6.34 25.03
C ALA A 338 -7.51 -6.65 23.62
N PHE A 339 -7.51 -5.66 22.73
CA PHE A 339 -7.06 -5.80 21.35
C PHE A 339 -5.57 -5.48 21.15
N ASP A 340 -4.81 -5.11 22.19
CA ASP A 340 -3.39 -4.76 22.03
C ASP A 340 -2.58 -5.91 21.42
N ARG A 341 -2.85 -7.16 21.85
CA ARG A 341 -2.14 -8.35 21.34
C ARG A 341 -2.45 -8.63 19.86
N PRO A 342 -3.72 -8.82 19.43
CA PRO A 342 -4.01 -9.07 18.02
C PRO A 342 -3.57 -7.90 17.13
N ILE A 343 -3.74 -6.65 17.58
CA ILE A 343 -3.30 -5.48 16.81
C ILE A 343 -1.76 -5.44 16.71
N THR A 344 -1.04 -5.77 17.78
CA THR A 344 0.43 -5.82 17.74
C THR A 344 0.92 -6.91 16.81
N LEU A 345 0.32 -8.10 16.85
CA LEU A 345 0.61 -9.19 15.93
C LEU A 345 0.38 -8.76 14.48
N LEU A 346 -0.82 -8.29 14.15
CA LEU A 346 -1.17 -7.84 12.80
C LEU A 346 -0.22 -6.75 12.28
N ASN A 347 0.15 -5.78 13.11
CA ASN A 347 1.06 -4.70 12.70
C ASN A 347 2.52 -5.16 12.52
N SER A 348 2.95 -6.15 13.29
CA SER A 348 4.31 -6.69 13.25
C SER A 348 4.52 -7.75 12.16
N ARG A 349 3.42 -8.27 11.61
CA ARG A 349 3.35 -9.28 10.54
C ARG A 349 2.52 -8.80 9.35
N ALA A 350 2.45 -7.48 9.18
CA ALA A 350 1.53 -6.86 8.22
C ALA A 350 1.87 -7.27 6.78
N VAL A 351 3.15 -7.45 6.45
CA VAL A 351 3.56 -7.79 5.09
C VAL A 351 3.20 -9.25 4.79
N THR A 352 3.48 -10.18 5.71
CA THR A 352 3.09 -11.58 5.54
C THR A 352 1.57 -11.73 5.44
N VAL A 353 0.80 -11.12 6.35
CA VAL A 353 -0.67 -11.18 6.26
C VAL A 353 -1.16 -10.62 4.92
N TYR A 354 -0.62 -9.47 4.51
CA TYR A 354 -1.03 -8.83 3.25
C TYR A 354 -0.60 -9.62 2.00
N LEU A 355 0.56 -10.26 1.97
CA LEU A 355 1.00 -11.01 0.78
C LEU A 355 0.23 -12.32 0.61
N TRP A 356 -0.14 -12.98 1.71
CA TRP A 356 -0.70 -14.33 1.67
C TRP A 356 -2.23 -14.39 1.75
N HIS A 357 -2.91 -13.29 2.11
CA HIS A 357 -4.35 -13.34 2.40
C HIS A 357 -5.21 -13.85 1.24
N ASN A 358 -5.02 -13.40 0.00
CA ASN A 358 -5.83 -13.85 -1.14
C ASN A 358 -5.69 -15.35 -1.37
N VAL A 359 -4.47 -15.88 -1.36
CA VAL A 359 -4.23 -17.33 -1.47
C VAL A 359 -4.84 -18.09 -0.29
N CYS A 360 -4.80 -17.53 0.93
CA CYS A 360 -5.48 -18.13 2.09
C CYS A 360 -7.01 -18.09 1.96
N ILE A 361 -7.58 -17.05 1.35
CA ILE A 361 -9.01 -16.94 1.05
C ILE A 361 -9.39 -18.00 0.02
N LEU A 362 -8.67 -18.07 -1.10
CA LEU A 362 -8.88 -19.07 -2.14
C LEU A 362 -8.80 -20.49 -1.56
N THR A 363 -7.74 -20.79 -0.81
CA THR A 363 -7.56 -22.11 -0.16
C THR A 363 -8.72 -22.41 0.79
N ALA A 364 -9.13 -21.45 1.61
CA ALA A 364 -10.25 -21.63 2.53
C ALA A 364 -11.56 -21.87 1.77
N ALA A 365 -11.84 -21.11 0.71
CA ALA A 365 -13.01 -21.27 -0.14
C ALA A 365 -13.00 -22.64 -0.83
N THR A 366 -11.90 -23.05 -1.45
CA THR A 366 -11.75 -24.37 -2.09
C THR A 366 -11.95 -25.52 -1.11
N LEU A 367 -11.39 -25.42 0.10
CA LEU A 367 -11.60 -26.43 1.15
C LEU A 367 -13.06 -26.44 1.64
N TYR A 368 -13.69 -25.27 1.73
CA TYR A 368 -15.05 -25.13 2.20
C TYR A 368 -16.07 -25.63 1.17
N ASP A 369 -15.83 -25.38 -0.11
CA ASP A 369 -16.68 -25.85 -1.22
C ASP A 369 -16.78 -27.37 -1.26
N ARG A 370 -15.76 -28.10 -0.77
CA ARG A 370 -15.84 -29.55 -0.62
C ARG A 370 -16.93 -30.00 0.35
N LEU A 371 -17.32 -29.19 1.34
CA LEU A 371 -18.42 -29.56 2.25
C LEU A 371 -19.77 -29.64 1.53
N TRP A 372 -19.93 -28.97 0.38
CA TRP A 372 -21.12 -29.15 -0.47
C TRP A 372 -21.27 -30.55 -1.04
N SER A 373 -20.18 -31.33 -1.12
CA SER A 373 -20.25 -32.74 -1.54
C SER A 373 -20.86 -33.68 -0.49
N VAL A 374 -21.12 -33.19 0.72
CA VAL A 374 -21.70 -33.97 1.81
C VAL A 374 -23.20 -33.70 1.90
N ASP A 375 -24.00 -34.58 1.28
CA ASP A 375 -25.46 -34.45 1.19
C ASP A 375 -26.14 -34.24 2.56
N ALA A 376 -25.61 -34.86 3.61
CA ALA A 376 -26.13 -34.70 4.97
C ALA A 376 -25.99 -33.27 5.52
N LEU A 377 -24.91 -32.56 5.17
CA LEU A 377 -24.73 -31.16 5.58
C LEU A 377 -25.69 -30.24 4.81
N SER A 378 -25.83 -30.47 3.51
CA SER A 378 -26.76 -29.73 2.65
C SER A 378 -28.22 -29.90 3.10
N ALA A 379 -28.61 -31.13 3.45
CA ALA A 379 -29.97 -31.43 3.88
C ALA A 379 -30.32 -30.90 5.29
N ASN A 380 -29.36 -30.88 6.22
CA ASN A 380 -29.65 -30.59 7.63
C ASN A 380 -29.17 -29.21 8.09
N VAL A 381 -28.18 -28.62 7.43
CA VAL A 381 -27.50 -27.40 7.88
C VAL A 381 -27.12 -26.46 6.72
N PRO A 382 -28.03 -26.17 5.75
CA PRO A 382 -27.69 -25.39 4.55
C PRO A 382 -27.23 -23.96 4.88
N TRP A 383 -27.76 -23.37 5.94
CA TRP A 383 -27.35 -22.04 6.42
C TRP A 383 -25.85 -21.96 6.77
N LEU A 384 -25.24 -23.07 7.18
CA LEU A 384 -23.82 -23.12 7.45
C LEU A 384 -23.05 -23.03 6.13
N LEU A 385 -23.40 -23.87 5.15
CA LEU A 385 -22.77 -23.91 3.82
C LEU A 385 -22.89 -22.59 3.06
N GLU A 386 -23.98 -21.84 3.26
CA GLU A 386 -24.17 -20.51 2.67
C GLU A 386 -23.44 -19.38 3.44
N SER A 387 -22.94 -19.68 4.64
CA SER A 387 -22.30 -18.67 5.50
C SER A 387 -20.85 -18.42 5.10
N TRP A 388 -20.48 -17.14 5.05
CA TRP A 388 -19.11 -16.67 4.85
C TRP A 388 -18.24 -16.79 6.13
N ILE A 389 -18.86 -17.00 7.30
CA ILE A 389 -18.17 -16.99 8.59
C ILE A 389 -17.17 -18.16 8.71
N PRO A 390 -17.52 -19.41 8.37
CA PRO A 390 -16.56 -20.51 8.40
C PRO A 390 -15.36 -20.27 7.49
N VAL A 391 -15.59 -19.77 6.27
CA VAL A 391 -14.51 -19.39 5.34
C VAL A 391 -13.59 -18.36 5.99
N LEU A 392 -14.16 -17.31 6.60
CA LEU A 392 -13.37 -16.29 7.31
C LEU A 392 -12.51 -16.88 8.43
N LEU A 393 -13.07 -17.78 9.24
CA LEU A 393 -12.34 -18.42 10.34
C LEU A 393 -11.19 -19.29 9.82
N VAL A 394 -11.43 -20.08 8.77
CA VAL A 394 -10.40 -20.91 8.13
C VAL A 394 -9.33 -20.03 7.49
N THR A 395 -9.70 -18.95 6.79
CA THR A 395 -8.76 -17.97 6.25
C THR A 395 -7.85 -17.41 7.34
N TRP A 396 -8.39 -16.96 8.48
CA TRP A 396 -7.56 -16.45 9.57
C TRP A 396 -6.67 -17.52 10.21
N ALA A 397 -7.12 -18.77 10.27
CA ALA A 397 -6.30 -19.88 10.73
C ALA A 397 -5.12 -20.14 9.75
N LEU A 398 -5.37 -20.10 8.45
CA LEU A 398 -4.34 -20.22 7.41
C LEU A 398 -3.37 -19.03 7.45
N ILE A 399 -3.86 -17.80 7.62
CA ILE A 399 -3.03 -16.62 7.81
C ILE A 399 -2.13 -16.78 9.05
N ALA A 400 -2.68 -17.29 10.17
CA ALA A 400 -1.89 -17.55 11.36
C ALA A 400 -0.78 -18.59 11.09
N LEU A 401 -1.07 -19.63 10.30
CA LEU A 401 -0.08 -20.60 9.86
C LEU A 401 1.01 -19.96 8.98
N CYS A 402 0.64 -19.10 8.02
CA CYS A 402 1.60 -18.34 7.22
C CYS A 402 2.46 -17.41 8.08
N VAL A 403 1.91 -16.79 9.12
CA VAL A 403 2.67 -15.98 10.08
C VAL A 403 3.71 -16.83 10.82
N LEU A 404 3.36 -18.04 11.25
CA LEU A 404 4.29 -18.95 11.91
C LEU A 404 5.38 -19.46 10.96
N ALA A 405 5.01 -19.82 9.73
CA ALA A 405 5.90 -20.41 8.74
C ALA A 405 6.84 -19.38 8.08
N PHE A 406 6.33 -18.18 7.79
CA PHE A 406 6.99 -17.19 6.93
C PHE A 406 7.23 -15.83 7.62
N GLY A 407 6.64 -15.58 8.78
CA GLY A 407 6.77 -14.30 9.50
C GLY A 407 8.21 -13.97 9.94
N TRP A 408 9.09 -14.97 10.02
CA TRP A 408 10.52 -14.76 10.29
C TRP A 408 11.21 -13.90 9.23
N ALA A 409 10.72 -13.93 7.97
CA ALA A 409 11.28 -13.13 6.88
C ALA A 409 11.16 -11.63 7.16
N GLU A 410 10.07 -11.17 7.78
CA GLU A 410 9.89 -9.77 8.20
C GLU A 410 10.89 -9.37 9.31
N ASP A 411 11.20 -10.28 10.23
CA ASP A 411 12.17 -10.00 11.29
C ASP A 411 13.59 -9.91 10.76
N VAL A 412 13.98 -10.82 9.86
CA VAL A 412 15.27 -10.76 9.15
C VAL A 412 15.37 -9.46 8.36
N ALA A 413 14.31 -9.09 7.61
CA ALA A 413 14.21 -7.85 6.86
C ALA A 413 14.36 -6.60 7.76
N ALA A 414 13.81 -6.67 8.98
CA ALA A 414 13.89 -5.63 9.99
C ALA A 414 15.20 -5.62 10.81
N LYS A 415 16.12 -6.59 10.59
CA LYS A 415 17.31 -6.82 11.43
C LYS A 415 16.98 -7.10 12.91
N ARG A 416 15.91 -7.86 13.15
CA ARG A 416 15.50 -8.32 14.47
C ARG A 416 15.74 -9.82 14.60
N ARG A 417 15.78 -10.33 15.83
CA ARG A 417 15.78 -11.78 16.06
C ARG A 417 14.43 -12.35 15.59
N PRO A 418 14.41 -13.47 14.85
CA PRO A 418 13.17 -14.11 14.44
C PRO A 418 12.31 -14.44 15.66
N GLN A 419 11.05 -14.01 15.62
CA GLN A 419 10.03 -14.35 16.61
C GLN A 419 8.91 -15.10 15.91
N LEU A 420 8.46 -16.24 16.46
CA LEU A 420 7.32 -16.95 15.90
C LEU A 420 6.02 -16.18 16.11
N TRP A 421 5.87 -15.56 17.28
CA TRP A 421 4.64 -14.87 17.67
C TRP A 421 4.91 -13.56 18.44
N PRO A 422 5.01 -12.42 17.74
CA PRO A 422 5.26 -11.12 18.35
C PRO A 422 3.96 -10.54 18.97
N ASP A 423 3.66 -10.87 20.22
CA ASP A 423 2.50 -10.34 20.96
C ASP A 423 2.83 -9.14 21.87
N GLY A 424 4.08 -8.67 21.85
CA GLY A 424 4.57 -7.57 22.68
C GLY A 424 5.16 -7.99 24.03
N ARG A 425 5.25 -9.29 24.33
CA ARG A 425 6.00 -9.83 25.48
C ARG A 425 7.38 -10.29 25.06
N SER A 426 8.32 -9.36 24.88
CA SER A 426 9.74 -9.71 24.69
C SER A 426 10.66 -8.67 25.26
#